data_AF-A0A849GTW4-F1
#
_entry.id   AF-A0A849GTW4-F1
#
_cell.length_a   1.000
_cell.length_b   1.000
_cell.length_c   1.000
_cell.angle_alpha   90.00
_cell.angle_beta   90.00
_cell.angle_gamma   90.00
#
_symmetry.space_group_name_H-M   'P 1'
#
loop_
_entity.id
_entity.type
_entity.pdbx_description
1 polymer ?
#
loop_
_entity_poly.entity_id
_entity_poly.type
_entity_poly.pdbx_seq_one_letter_code
_entity_poly.pdbx_strand_id
1 'polypeptide(L)' 'MTLKALLFDMDGTLVDSDPIHISVFIDFLAERGVTLTEAEYMARIHGRTNLEIFGDLLPDEDPREMDLAKEAEYR' A
#
# COMPACT_ATOMS: atom_id res chain seq x y z
N MET A 1 -17.20 33.21 4.83
CA MET A 1 -16.18 32.66 5.74
C MET A 1 -14.86 32.63 5.00
N THR A 2 -13.72 32.92 5.66
CA THR A 2 -12.40 32.91 5.03
C THR A 2 -11.60 31.72 5.55
N LEU A 3 -11.12 30.86 4.64
CA LEU A 3 -10.27 29.72 4.96
C LEU A 3 -8.96 30.19 5.61
N LYS A 4 -8.55 29.56 6.73
CA LYS A 4 -7.40 29.98 7.54
C LYS A 4 -6.17 29.09 7.38
N ALA A 5 -6.38 27.80 7.15
CA ALA A 5 -5.31 26.82 6.93
C ALA A 5 -5.84 25.60 6.18
N LEU A 6 -4.93 24.84 5.58
CA LEU A 6 -5.15 23.53 4.97
C LEU A 6 -4.05 22.59 5.48
N LEU A 7 -4.43 21.33 5.73
CA LEU A 7 -3.49 20.24 5.97
C LEU A 7 -3.55 19.34 4.75
N PHE A 8 -2.39 19.09 4.15
CA PHE A 8 -2.25 18.18 3.03
C PHE A 8 -1.46 16.97 3.48
N ASP A 9 -1.89 15.82 3.00
CA ASP A 9 -1.07 14.62 3.01
C ASP A 9 0.12 14.79 2.04
N MET A 10 1.16 13.97 2.18
CA MET A 10 2.34 14.03 1.34
C MET A 10 2.22 13.08 0.14
N ASP A 11 2.12 11.79 0.42
CA ASP A 11 2.11 10.73 -0.58
C ASP A 11 0.79 10.69 -1.34
N GLY A 12 0.87 10.56 -2.68
CA GLY A 12 -0.29 10.63 -3.58
C GLY A 12 -1.02 11.98 -3.60
N THR A 13 -0.66 12.95 -2.75
CA THR A 13 -1.30 14.28 -2.65
C THR A 13 -0.36 15.40 -3.09
N LEU A 14 0.80 15.54 -2.45
CA LEU A 14 1.82 16.54 -2.82
C LEU A 14 2.92 15.95 -3.72
N VAL A 15 3.12 14.65 -3.64
CA VAL A 15 4.12 13.89 -4.40
C VAL A 15 3.43 12.76 -5.15
N ASP A 16 3.78 12.56 -6.43
CA ASP A 16 3.30 11.44 -7.24
C ASP A 16 4.08 10.15 -6.89
N SER A 17 3.89 9.67 -5.66
CA SER A 17 4.54 8.46 -5.12
C SER A 17 3.69 7.20 -5.25
N ASP A 18 2.39 7.33 -5.54
CA ASP A 18 1.47 6.19 -5.71
C ASP A 18 1.96 5.13 -6.70
N PRO A 19 2.51 5.47 -7.89
CA PRO A 19 3.00 4.46 -8.84
C PRO A 19 4.10 3.56 -8.26
N ILE A 20 4.94 4.11 -7.38
CA ILE A 20 6.03 3.36 -6.72
C ILE A 20 5.45 2.47 -5.62
N HIS A 21 4.50 2.98 -4.83
CA HIS A 21 3.82 2.18 -3.82
C HIS A 21 3.10 0.98 -4.46
N ILE A 22 2.41 1.21 -5.58
CA ILE A 22 1.73 0.16 -6.35
C ILE A 22 2.72 -0.91 -6.80
N SER A 23 3.84 -0.53 -7.43
CA SER A 23 4.79 -1.50 -7.97
C SER A 23 5.42 -2.35 -6.86
N VAL A 24 5.88 -1.72 -5.78
CA VAL A 24 6.49 -2.44 -4.64
C VAL A 24 5.47 -3.39 -4.02
N PHE A 25 4.22 -2.99 -3.85
CA PHE A 25 3.20 -3.85 -3.26
C PHE A 25 2.87 -5.06 -4.15
N ILE A 26 2.76 -4.85 -5.46
CA ILE A 26 2.50 -5.92 -6.44
C ILE A 26 3.65 -6.92 -6.44
N ASP A 27 4.90 -6.44 -6.50
CA ASP A 27 6.09 -7.29 -6.51
C ASP A 27 6.20 -8.09 -5.19
N PHE A 28 6.02 -7.42 -4.05
CA PHE A 28 6.03 -8.04 -2.73
C PHE A 28 5.03 -9.18 -2.56
N LEU A 29 3.81 -8.98 -3.08
CA LEU A 29 2.76 -10.01 -3.08
C LEU A 29 3.02 -11.12 -4.08
N ALA A 30 3.59 -10.81 -5.25
CA ALA A 30 3.89 -11.78 -6.29
C ALA A 30 4.91 -12.83 -5.79
N GLU A 31 5.92 -12.41 -5.02
CA GLU A 31 6.88 -13.31 -4.37
C GLU A 31 6.22 -14.30 -3.38
N ARG A 32 5.03 -13.95 -2.88
CA ARG A 32 4.24 -14.76 -1.95
C ARG A 32 3.08 -15.49 -2.62
N GLY A 33 3.10 -15.55 -3.95
CA GLY A 33 2.11 -16.28 -4.75
C GLY A 33 0.80 -15.54 -5.00
N VAL A 34 0.73 -14.24 -4.68
CA VAL A 34 -0.44 -13.40 -4.93
C VAL A 34 -0.13 -12.44 -6.07
N THR A 35 -0.64 -12.75 -7.26
CA THR A 35 -0.50 -11.86 -8.43
C THR A 35 -1.69 -10.92 -8.54
N LEU A 36 -1.42 -9.62 -8.72
CA LEU A 36 -2.42 -8.58 -8.91
C LEU A 36 -2.04 -7.68 -10.08
N THR A 37 -3.04 -7.21 -10.80
CA THR A 37 -2.92 -6.06 -11.69
C THR A 37 -3.03 -4.75 -10.90
N GLU A 38 -2.51 -3.65 -11.46
CA GLU A 38 -2.70 -2.31 -10.89
C GLU A 38 -4.19 -1.97 -10.70
N ALA A 39 -5.06 -2.38 -11.63
CA ALA A 39 -6.50 -2.18 -11.49
C ALA A 39 -7.08 -2.94 -10.28
N GLU A 40 -6.62 -4.15 -10.03
CA GLU A 40 -7.04 -4.94 -8.86
C GLU A 40 -6.47 -4.37 -7.55
N TYR A 41 -5.24 -3.86 -7.57
CA TYR A 41 -4.67 -3.12 -6.45
C TYR A 41 -5.55 -1.90 -6.11
N MET A 42 -5.88 -1.08 -7.10
CA MET A 42 -6.72 0.11 -6.90
C MET A 42 -8.11 -0.24 -6.38
N ALA A 43 -8.69 -1.37 -6.82
CA ALA A 43 -10.02 -1.77 -6.40
C ALA A 43 -10.08 -2.45 -5.01
N ARG A 44 -9.01 -3.15 -4.58
CA ARG A 44 -9.05 -4.08 -3.44
C ARG A 44 -8.09 -3.74 -2.31
N ILE A 45 -7.09 -2.90 -2.57
CA ILE A 45 -5.97 -2.61 -1.68
C ILE A 45 -5.91 -1.11 -1.37
N HIS A 46 -6.02 -0.26 -2.39
CA HIS A 46 -5.92 1.19 -2.20
C HIS A 46 -6.91 1.71 -1.15
N GLY A 47 -6.41 2.51 -0.21
CA GLY A 47 -7.18 3.06 0.91
C GLY A 47 -7.38 2.13 2.12
N ARG A 48 -6.85 0.91 2.09
CA ARG A 48 -6.88 -0.03 3.22
C ARG A 48 -5.56 -0.03 3.99
N THR A 49 -5.59 -0.51 5.23
CA THR A 49 -4.36 -0.66 6.02
C THR A 49 -3.63 -1.94 5.64
N ASN A 50 -2.29 -1.90 5.69
CA ASN A 50 -1.45 -3.07 5.37
C ASN A 50 -1.81 -4.29 6.24
N LEU A 51 -2.15 -4.07 7.51
CA LEU A 51 -2.56 -5.14 8.42
C LEU A 51 -3.83 -5.87 7.95
N GLU A 52 -4.84 -5.13 7.47
CA GLU A 52 -6.05 -5.72 6.91
C GLU A 52 -5.75 -6.45 5.59
N ILE A 53 -4.94 -5.86 4.73
CA ILE A 53 -4.60 -6.43 3.43
C ILE A 53 -3.83 -7.74 3.60
N PHE A 54 -2.78 -7.75 4.41
CA PHE A 54 -1.97 -8.94 4.64
C PHE A 54 -2.72 -10.00 5.43
N GLY A 55 -3.56 -9.62 6.41
CA GLY A 55 -4.42 -10.58 7.10
C GLY A 55 -5.40 -11.31 6.16
N ASP A 56 -5.89 -10.63 5.12
CA ASP A 56 -6.80 -11.23 4.13
C ASP A 56 -6.07 -12.05 3.06
N LEU A 57 -4.94 -11.54 2.55
CA LEU A 57 -4.27 -12.12 1.38
C LEU A 57 -3.18 -13.14 1.74
N LEU A 58 -2.63 -13.05 2.95
CA LEU A 58 -1.55 -13.89 3.45
C LEU A 58 -1.90 -14.43 4.86
N PRO A 59 -2.98 -15.23 5.00
CA PRO A 59 -3.51 -15.62 6.31
C PRO A 59 -2.57 -16.50 7.14
N ASP A 60 -1.54 -17.08 6.50
CA ASP A 60 -0.54 -17.93 7.15
C ASP A 60 0.71 -17.15 7.60
N GLU A 61 0.79 -15.85 7.30
CA GLU A 61 1.90 -14.95 7.67
C GLU A 61 1.47 -13.97 8.77
N ASP A 62 2.42 -13.41 9.54
CA ASP A 62 2.11 -12.31 10.48
C ASP A 62 1.96 -10.98 9.71
N PRO A 63 0.78 -10.33 9.73
CA PRO A 63 0.57 -9.07 9.02
C PRO A 63 1.52 -7.94 9.42
N ARG A 64 2.02 -7.93 10.66
CA ARG A 64 2.95 -6.91 11.14
C ARG A 64 4.36 -7.14 10.60
N GLU A 65 4.79 -8.39 10.50
CA GLU A 65 6.07 -8.72 9.88
C GLU A 65 6.05 -8.39 8.39
N MET A 66 4.92 -8.65 7.72
CA MET A 66 4.75 -8.31 6.31
C MET A 66 4.74 -6.79 6.07
N ASP A 67 4.12 -6.01 6.94
CA ASP A 67 4.16 -4.54 6.90
C ASP A 67 5.59 -4.02 6.97
N LEU A 68 6.36 -4.47 7.97
CA LEU A 68 7.77 -4.08 8.11
C LEU A 68 8.64 -4.53 6.93
N ALA A 69 8.42 -5.74 6.41
CA ALA A 69 9.17 -6.26 5.28
C ALA A 69 8.92 -5.45 4.01
N LYS A 70 7.65 -5.17 3.69
CA LYS A 70 7.28 -4.36 2.52
C LYS A 70 7.80 -2.92 2.64
N GLU A 71 7.72 -2.30 3.82
CA GLU A 71 8.30 -0.97 4.05
C GLU A 71 9.83 -0.96 3.86
N ALA A 72 10.53 -2.05 4.19
CA ALA A 72 11.98 -2.14 3.97
C ALA A 72 12.38 -2.22 2.49
N GLU A 73 11.47 -2.66 1.62
CA GLU A 73 11.64 -2.70 0.16
C GLU A 73 11.35 -1.33 -0.49
N TYR A 74 10.56 -0.50 0.18
CA TYR A 74 10.32 0.89 -0.19
C TYR A 74 11.50 1.78 0.25
N ARG A 75 12.63 1.69 -0.46
CA ARG A 75 13.85 2.48 -0.22
C ARG A 75 14.16 3.48 -1.32
#